data_AF-A0A838GI15-F1
#
_entry.id   AF-A0A838GI15-F1
#
_cell.length_a   1.000
_cell.length_b   1.000
_cell.length_c   1.000
_cell.angle_alpha   90.00
_cell.angle_beta   90.00
_cell.angle_gamma   90.00
#
_symmetry.space_group_name_H-M   'P 1'
#
loop_
_entity.id
_entity.type
_entity.pdbx_description
1 polymer ?
#
loop_
_entity_poly.entity_id
_entity_poly.type
_entity_poly.pdbx_seq_one_letter_code
_entity_poly.pdbx_strand_id
1 'polypeptide(L)' 'RCGVARPEAYEPTSLVGTYDGVDWLAVEQDDGYLFYAPGRVTWIEVDVPSAYAPEPNPLIDLAPAVSASVPLLER' A
#
# COMPACT_ATOMS: atom_id res chain seq x y z
N ARG A 1 -6.65 -2.09 6.20
CA ARG A 1 -6.29 -2.92 7.38
C ARG A 1 -4.85 -2.61 7.77
N CYS A 2 -4.52 -2.53 9.07
CA CYS A 2 -3.16 -2.29 9.55
C CYS A 2 -2.72 -3.48 10.40
N GLY A 3 -1.43 -3.85 10.37
CA GLY A 3 -0.95 -5.02 11.12
C GLY A 3 -1.07 -6.34 10.37
N VAL A 4 -1.22 -6.31 9.04
CA VAL A 4 -1.33 -7.53 8.24
C VAL A 4 0.03 -8.21 8.08
N ALA A 5 0.04 -9.48 7.69
CA ALA A 5 1.28 -10.16 7.32
C ALA A 5 1.86 -9.57 6.03
N ARG A 6 3.16 -9.79 5.80
CA ARG A 6 3.78 -9.52 4.49
C ARG A 6 3.03 -10.34 3.43
N PRO A 7 2.51 -9.71 2.35
CA PRO A 7 1.83 -10.45 1.30
C PRO A 7 2.82 -11.32 0.51
N GLU A 8 2.38 -12.51 0.10
CA GLU A 8 3.18 -13.43 -0.72
C GLU A 8 3.57 -12.81 -2.07
N ALA A 9 2.76 -11.89 -2.60
CA ALA A 9 3.03 -11.17 -3.84
C ALA A 9 4.21 -10.16 -3.74
N TYR A 10 4.71 -9.87 -2.53
CA TYR A 10 5.85 -8.97 -2.36
C TYR A 10 7.18 -9.72 -2.46
N GLU A 11 7.83 -9.58 -3.61
CA GLU A 11 9.11 -10.16 -3.95
C GLU A 11 10.22 -9.09 -4.07
N PRO A 12 11.51 -9.46 -3.99
CA PRO A 12 12.61 -8.50 -4.10
C PRO A 12 12.61 -7.67 -5.39
N THR A 13 11.99 -8.16 -6.46
CA THR A 13 11.87 -7.48 -7.76
C THR A 13 10.50 -6.85 -8.00
N SER A 14 9.62 -6.83 -6.99
CA SER A 14 8.31 -6.23 -7.12
C SER A 14 8.43 -4.73 -7.41
N LEU A 15 7.64 -4.26 -8.38
CA LEU A 15 7.49 -2.85 -8.66
C LEU A 15 6.49 -2.24 -7.66
N VAL A 16 6.83 -1.08 -7.14
CA VAL A 16 6.00 -0.31 -6.22
C VAL A 16 5.79 1.09 -6.78
N GLY A 17 4.58 1.61 -6.63
CA GLY A 17 4.26 3.01 -6.95
C GLY A 17 4.39 3.87 -5.69
N THR A 18 5.00 5.04 -5.82
CA THR A 18 5.11 6.00 -4.72
C THR A 18 4.01 7.05 -4.86
N TYR A 19 3.17 7.18 -3.83
CA TYR A 19 2.09 8.16 -3.76
C TYR A 19 2.26 8.97 -2.47
N ASP A 20 2.50 10.27 -2.63
CA ASP A 20 2.76 11.23 -1.54
C ASP A 20 3.80 10.72 -0.52
N GLY A 21 4.91 10.18 -1.04
CA GLY A 21 6.05 9.70 -0.24
C GLY A 21 5.85 8.33 0.41
N VAL A 22 4.73 7.64 0.14
CA VAL A 22 4.49 6.27 0.59
C VAL A 22 4.56 5.32 -0.60
N ASP A 23 5.40 4.29 -0.48
CA ASP A 23 5.47 3.22 -1.47
C ASP A 23 4.32 2.22 -1.29
N TRP A 24 3.75 1.79 -2.41
CA TRP A 24 2.63 0.86 -2.46
C TRP A 24 2.87 -0.24 -3.52
N LEU A 25 2.79 -1.50 -3.09
CA LEU A 25 2.64 -2.65 -3.97
C LEU A 25 1.17 -2.78 -4.36
N ALA A 26 0.87 -2.77 -5.65
CA ALA A 26 -0.47 -3.05 -6.16
C ALA A 26 -0.61 -4.54 -6.49
N VAL A 27 -1.68 -5.17 -6.00
CA VAL A 27 -2.06 -6.55 -6.29
C VAL A 27 -3.46 -6.56 -6.87
N GLU A 28 -3.57 -6.85 -8.18
CA GLU A 28 -4.84 -6.89 -8.90
C GLU A 28 -5.80 -7.91 -8.29
N GLN A 29 -7.07 -7.54 -8.23
CA GLN A 29 -8.19 -8.38 -7.82
C GLN A 29 -9.25 -8.39 -8.92
N ASP A 30 -10.26 -9.27 -8.77
CA ASP A 30 -11.39 -9.32 -9.69
C ASP A 30 -12.17 -7.99 -9.75
N ASP A 31 -12.16 -7.19 -8.68
CA ASP A 31 -12.81 -5.87 -8.60
C ASP A 31 -11.85 -4.82 -8.02
N GLY A 32 -10.81 -4.44 -8.79
CA GLY A 32 -9.88 -3.37 -8.42
C GLY A 32 -8.55 -3.89 -7.88
N TYR A 33 -8.04 -3.30 -6.80
CA TYR A 33 -6.69 -3.60 -6.29
C TYR A 33 -6.63 -3.69 -4.76
N LEU A 34 -5.79 -4.60 -4.28
CA LEU A 34 -5.22 -4.52 -2.92
C LEU A 34 -3.88 -3.81 -2.99
N PHE A 35 -3.73 -2.74 -2.23
CA PHE A 35 -2.47 -2.01 -2.08
C PHE A 35 -1.81 -2.34 -0.75
N TYR A 36 -0.53 -2.65 -0.78
CA TYR A 36 0.27 -2.94 0.41
C TYR A 36 1.41 -1.95 0.57
N ALA A 37 1.65 -1.44 1.78
CA ALA A 37 2.75 -0.49 2.04
C ALA A 37 4.02 -1.19 2.57
N PRO A 38 5.02 -1.50 1.72
CA PRO A 38 6.30 -2.06 2.17
C PRO A 38 7.19 -1.06 2.92
N GLY A 39 8.31 -1.55 3.45
CA GLY A 39 9.38 -0.70 4.01
C GLY A 39 9.06 -0.06 5.36
N ARG A 40 7.99 -0.51 6.02
CA ARG A 40 7.50 0.03 7.29
C ARG A 40 7.57 -1.00 8.41
N VAL A 41 7.50 -0.54 9.66
CA VAL A 41 7.53 -1.41 10.85
C VAL A 41 6.38 -2.43 10.89
N THR A 42 5.30 -2.14 10.17
CA THR A 42 4.21 -3.09 9.93
C THR A 42 3.62 -2.86 8.55
N TRP A 43 2.98 -3.90 8.00
CA TRP A 43 2.25 -3.82 6.74
C TRP A 43 0.86 -3.23 6.91
N ILE A 44 0.45 -2.50 5.89
CA ILE A 44 -0.87 -1.91 5.72
C ILE A 44 -1.41 -2.45 4.41
N GLU A 45 -2.68 -2.85 4.40
CA GLU A 45 -3.43 -3.27 3.21
C GLU A 45 -4.58 -2.28 3.00
N VAL A 46 -4.79 -1.85 1.76
CA VAL A 46 -5.94 -1.02 1.37
C VAL A 46 -6.62 -1.69 0.19
N ASP A 47 -7.90 -2.03 0.38
CA ASP A 47 -8.76 -2.54 -0.68
C ASP A 47 -9.42 -1.35 -1.38
N VAL A 48 -9.19 -1.22 -2.69
CA VAL A 48 -9.80 -0.17 -3.52
C VAL A 48 -10.55 -0.83 -4.67
N PRO A 49 -11.89 -0.86 -4.58
CA PRO A 49 -12.74 -1.35 -5.66
C PRO A 49 -12.62 -0.54 -6.94
N SER A 50 -12.90 -1.16 -8.08
CA SER A 50 -12.85 -0.48 -9.41
C SER A 50 -13.79 0.73 -9.52
N ALA A 51 -14.84 0.78 -8.68
CA ALA A 51 -15.74 1.92 -8.56
C ALA A 51 -15.04 3.24 -8.16
N TYR A 52 -13.82 3.17 -7.62
CA TYR A 52 -13.00 4.32 -7.23
C TYR A 52 -11.92 4.68 -8.26
N ALA A 53 -12.06 4.22 -9.51
CA ALA A 53 -11.09 4.50 -10.55
C ALA A 53 -10.82 6.01 -10.74
N PRO A 54 -9.55 6.42 -10.89
CA PRO A 54 -8.36 5.56 -10.83
C PRO A 54 -8.02 5.18 -9.38
N GLU A 55 -7.81 3.89 -9.18
CA GLU A 55 -7.67 3.21 -7.88
C GLU A 55 -6.51 3.70 -7.01
N PRO A 56 -5.41 4.27 -7.56
CA PRO A 56 -4.36 4.86 -6.73
C PRO A 56 -4.72 6.20 -6.09
N ASN A 57 -5.78 6.90 -6.51
CA ASN A 57 -6.10 8.24 -6.00
C ASN A 57 -6.27 8.30 -4.47
N PRO A 58 -7.02 7.38 -3.82
CA PRO A 58 -7.18 7.40 -2.37
C PRO A 58 -5.87 7.23 -1.60
N LEU A 59 -4.81 6.71 -2.22
CA LEU A 59 -3.51 6.52 -1.57
C LEU A 59 -2.84 7.84 -1.22
N ILE A 60 -3.09 8.90 -2.00
CA ILE A 60 -2.58 10.25 -1.73
C ILE A 60 -3.21 10.79 -0.44
N ASP A 61 -4.53 10.61 -0.27
CA ASP A 61 -5.23 11.06 0.93
C ASP A 61 -4.83 10.27 2.18
N LEU A 62 -4.48 8.99 2.02
CA LEU A 62 -4.04 8.12 3.12
C LEU A 62 -2.58 8.33 3.53
N ALA A 63 -1.73 8.77 2.61
CA ALA A 63 -0.29 8.88 2.81
C ALA A 63 0.14 9.70 4.05
N PRO A 64 -0.47 10.86 4.37
CA PRO A 64 -0.14 11.59 5.59
C PRO A 64 -0.43 10.79 6.86
N ALA A 65 -1.57 10.11 6.92
CA ALA A 65 -1.97 9.31 8.07
C ALA A 65 -1.06 8.07 8.24
N VAL A 66 -0.72 7.42 7.13
CA VAL A 66 0.22 6.28 7.09
C VAL A 66 1.59 6.71 7.58
N SER A 67 2.12 7.82 7.07
CA SER A 67 3.45 8.32 7.46
C SER A 67 3.54 8.74 8.92
N ALA A 68 2.48 9.34 9.46
CA ALA A 68 2.43 9.73 10.87
C ALA A 68 2.28 8.55 11.83
N SER A 69 1.55 7.51 11.44
CA SER A 69 1.14 6.42 12.35
C SER A 69 1.99 5.16 12.21
N VAL A 70 2.59 4.95 11.05
CA VAL A 70 3.32 3.72 10.73
C VAL A 70 4.71 4.10 10.20
N PRO A 71 5.72 4.22 11.08
CA PRO A 71 7.05 4.68 10.68
C PRO A 71 7.73 3.68 9.73
N LEU A 72 8.73 4.19 9.01
CA LEU A 72 9.62 3.35 8.22
C LEU A 72 10.37 2.38 9.13
N LEU A 73 10.66 1.19 8.61
CA LEU A 73 11.53 0.25 9.30
C LEU A 73 12.96 0.83 9.27
N GLU A 74 13.54 1.10 10.44
CA GLU A 74 14.94 1.54 10.52
C GLU A 74 15.84 0.46 9.89
N ARG A 75 16.77 0.87 9.01
CA ARG A 75 17.67 -0.02 8.28
C ARG A 75 18.98 -0.25 9.01
#